data_AF-V4BSW5-F1
#
_entry.id   AF-V4BSW5-F1
#
_cell.length_a   1.000
_cell.length_b   1.000
_cell.length_c   1.000
_cell.angle_alpha   90.00
_cell.angle_beta   90.00
_cell.angle_gamma   90.00
#
_symmetry.space_group_name_H-M   'P 1'
#
loop_
_entity.id
_entity.type
_entity.pdbx_description
1 polymer ?
#
loop_
_entity_poly.entity_id
_entity_poly.type
_entity_poly.pdbx_seq_one_letter_code
_entity_poly.pdbx_strand_id
1 'polypeptide(L)' 'MSNIPACIICFSSFTTPKVLPCGHTSCLRCIERYISDKIEKFPCPYCKQNVEIPEGG' A
#
# COMPACT_ATOMS: atom_id res chain seq x y z
N MET A 1 13.94 -7.51 20.13
CA MET A 1 13.11 -7.95 18.99
C MET A 1 12.80 -6.73 18.15
N SER A 2 13.58 -6.52 17.09
CA SER A 2 13.42 -5.34 16.23
C SER A 2 12.33 -5.63 15.21
N ASN A 3 11.11 -5.13 15.42
CA ASN A 3 10.07 -5.13 14.40
C ASN A 3 10.45 -4.10 13.34
N ILE A 4 11.23 -4.52 12.36
CA ILE A 4 11.60 -3.68 11.21
C ILE A 4 10.32 -3.52 10.37
N PRO A 5 9.89 -2.27 10.07
CA PRO A 5 8.72 -2.05 9.23
C PRO A 5 8.96 -2.67 7.85
N ALA A 6 8.21 -3.72 7.55
CA ALA A 6 8.29 -4.45 6.28
C ALA A 6 6.95 -4.35 5.54
N CYS A 7 7.02 -4.27 4.22
CA CYS A 7 5.82 -4.27 3.40
C CYS A 7 5.21 -5.67 3.39
N ILE A 8 3.91 -5.78 3.65
CA ILE A 8 3.23 -7.09 3.67
C ILE A 8 3.01 -7.69 2.27
N ILE A 9 3.29 -6.92 1.21
CA ILE A 9 3.15 -7.38 -0.17
C ILE A 9 4.46 -8.01 -0.65
N CYS A 10 5.60 -7.34 -0.45
CA CYS A 10 6.91 -7.86 -0.88
C CYS A 10 7.75 -8.46 0.26
N PHE A 11 7.27 -8.42 1.50
CA PHE A 11 7.96 -8.88 2.72
C PHE A 11 9.39 -8.32 2.87
N SER A 12 9.63 -7.14 2.30
CA SER A 12 10.92 -6.47 2.27
C SER A 12 10.83 -5.09 2.92
N SER A 13 11.97 -4.44 3.10
CA SER A 13 12.02 -3.05 3.54
C SER A 13 11.21 -2.16 2.60
N PHE A 14 10.59 -1.12 3.16
CA PHE A 14 9.77 -0.22 2.37
C PHE A 14 10.60 0.53 1.33
N THR A 15 10.40 0.20 0.06
CA THR A 15 10.99 0.91 -1.08
C THR A 15 9.95 1.88 -1.63
N THR A 16 10.21 3.18 -1.48
CA THR A 16 9.27 4.26 -1.82
C THR A 16 7.93 4.13 -1.05
N PRO A 17 7.97 4.20 0.30
CA PRO A 17 6.77 4.10 1.13
C PRO A 17 5.78 5.19 0.77
N LYS A 18 4.55 4.80 0.48
CA LYS A 18 3.42 5.70 0.31
C LYS A 18 2.43 5.46 1.43
N VAL A 19 2.03 6.56 2.08
CA VAL A 19 1.04 6.53 3.17
C VAL A 19 -0.34 6.60 2.53
N LEU A 20 -1.15 5.58 2.79
CA LEU A 20 -2.55 5.55 2.37
C LEU A 20 -3.38 6.46 3.30
N PRO A 21 -4.54 6.96 2.86
CA PRO A 21 -5.47 7.72 3.71
C PRO A 21 -5.97 6.94 4.95
N CYS A 22 -5.80 5.62 4.99
CA CYS A 22 -6.04 4.81 6.18
C CYS A 22 -4.88 4.82 7.21
N GLY A 23 -3.80 5.57 6.96
CA GLY A 23 -2.63 5.69 7.83
C GLY A 23 -1.59 4.57 7.67
N HIS A 24 -1.85 3.54 6.86
CA HIS A 24 -0.89 2.46 6.61
C HIS A 24 0.11 2.83 5.52
N THR A 25 1.32 2.30 5.64
CA THR A 25 2.39 2.54 4.67
C THR A 25 2.63 1.29 3.84
N SER A 26 2.71 1.44 2.52
CA SER A 26 3.09 0.34 1.63
C SER A 26 4.02 0.84 0.52
N CYS A 27 4.81 -0.04 -0.09
CA CYS A 27 5.65 0.36 -1.22
C CYS A 27 4.78 0.81 -2.39
N LEU A 28 5.12 1.92 -3.04
CA LEU A 28 4.41 2.42 -4.22
C LEU A 28 4.21 1.32 -5.28
N ARG A 29 5.30 0.64 -5.67
CA ARG A 29 5.27 -0.47 -6.64
C ARG A 29 4.40 -1.64 -6.22
N CYS A 30 4.33 -1.91 -4.91
CA CYS A 30 3.51 -2.98 -4.38
C CYS A 30 2.03 -2.61 -4.44
N ILE A 31 1.70 -1.36 -4.12
CA ILE A 31 0.33 -0.83 -4.26
C ILE A 31 -0.07 -0.87 -5.73
N GLU A 32 0.75 -0.35 -6.65
CA GLU A 32 0.49 -0.36 -8.09
C GLU A 32 0.20 -1.78 -8.61
N ARG A 33 0.99 -2.78 -8.20
CA ARG A 33 0.72 -4.19 -8.54
C ARG A 33 -0.55 -4.72 -7.88
N TYR A 34 -0.85 -4.32 -6.65
CA TYR A 34 -2.04 -4.76 -5.92
C TYR A 34 -3.32 -4.18 -6.51
N ILE A 35 -3.27 -2.93 -6.99
CA ILE A 35 -4.39 -2.23 -7.62
C ILE A 35 -4.42 -2.42 -9.13
N SER A 36 -3.59 -3.28 -9.73
CA SER A 36 -3.33 -3.32 -11.19
C SER A 36 -4.58 -3.24 -12.10
N ASP A 37 -5.74 -3.74 -11.65
CA ASP A 37 -7.02 -3.69 -12.37
C ASP A 37 -8.09 -2.76 -11.75
N LYS A 38 -7.77 -2.08 -10.65
CA LYS A 38 -8.68 -1.20 -9.91
C LYS A 38 -8.38 0.26 -10.23
N ILE A 39 -9.43 0.97 -10.63
CA ILE A 39 -9.32 2.35 -11.13
C ILE A 39 -9.83 3.37 -10.11
N GLU A 40 -10.74 2.97 -9.22
CA GLU A 40 -11.39 3.90 -8.29
C GLU A 40 -10.99 3.65 -6.83
N LYS A 41 -11.18 2.43 -6.34
CA LYS A 41 -11.01 2.10 -4.90
C LYS A 41 -10.41 0.71 -4.73
N PHE A 42 -9.58 0.55 -3.72
CA PHE A 42 -9.03 -0.76 -3.35
C PHE A 42 -9.01 -0.97 -1.83
N PRO A 43 -9.18 -2.21 -1.35
CA PRO A 43 -9.05 -2.50 0.07
C PRO A 43 -7.57 -2.44 0.48
N CYS A 44 -7.27 -1.71 1.54
CA CYS A 44 -5.94 -1.67 2.12
C CYS A 44 -5.50 -3.09 2.52
N PRO A 45 -4.30 -3.56 2.18
CA PRO A 45 -3.88 -4.92 2.49
C PRO A 45 -3.66 -5.14 4.00
N TYR A 46 -3.54 -4.07 4.80
CA TYR A 46 -3.34 -4.13 6.25
C TYR A 46 -4.67 -4.20 7.02
N CYS A 47 -5.55 -3.21 6.82
CA CYS A 47 -6.79 -3.07 7.58
C CYS A 47 -8.06 -3.36 6.77
N LYS A 48 -7.93 -3.67 5.47
CA LYS A 48 -9.03 -3.86 4.52
C LYS A 48 -9.95 -2.66 4.32
N GLN A 49 -9.56 -1.47 4.79
CA GLN A 49 -10.29 -0.23 4.55
C GLN A 49 -10.24 0.13 3.06
N ASN A 50 -11.37 0.50 2.47
CA ASN A 50 -11.40 1.00 1.09
C ASN A 50 -10.65 2.32 1.01
N VAL A 51 -9.58 2.33 0.22
CA VAL A 51 -8.75 3.48 -0.08
C VAL A 51 -9.03 3.90 -1.51
N GLU A 52 -9.26 5.19 -1.69
CA GLU A 52 -9.44 5.80 -3.01
C GLU A 52 -8.07 5.99 -3.66
N ILE A 53 -7.96 5.63 -4.93
CA ILE A 53 -6.74 5.81 -5.70
C ILE A 53 -6.73 7.27 -6.13
N PRO A 54 -5.80 8.11 -5.67
CA PRO A 54 -5.72 9.47 -6.16
C PRO A 54 -5.41 9.43 -7.67
N GLU A 55 -6.31 9.98 -8.48
CA GLU A 55 -6.06 10.23 -9.90
C GLU A 55 -4.85 11.16 -10.01
N GLY A 56 -3.69 10.62 -10.38
CA GLY A 56 -2.57 11.47 -10.83
C GLY A 56 -1.23 11.38 -10.11
N GLY A 57 -0.95 10.33 -9.33
CA GLY A 57 0.44 10.01 -8.93
C GLY A 57 0.96 10.79 -7.72
#